data_AF-A0A3B8ZLE0-F1
#
_entry.id   AF-A0A3B8ZLE0-F1
#
_cell.length_a   1.000
_cell.length_b   1.000
_cell.length_c   1.000
_cell.angle_alpha   90.00
_cell.angle_beta   90.00
_cell.angle_gamma   90.00
#
_symmetry.space_group_name_H-M   'P 1'
#
loop_
_entity.id
_entity.type
_entity.pdbx_description
1 polymer ?
#
loop_
_entity_poly.entity_id
_entity_poly.type
_entity_poly.pdbx_seq_one_letter_code
_entity_poly.pdbx_strand_id
1 'polypeptide(L)'
;MTYFKRYRMEVRLDGYRGFVTAPAGFQLLSWSSRLLDQHAEVKWESFRQEIDSHVFPCLGQLDGCRQLMRDIAGRQDFVPAATWLVSRDSQ
;
A
#
# COMPACT_ATOMS: atom_id res chain seq x y z
N MET A 1 -21.57 14.08 11.05
CA MET A 1 -20.24 14.67 10.81
C MET A 1 -19.31 14.11 11.87
N THR A 2 -18.41 13.19 11.51
CA THR A 2 -17.56 12.49 12.47
C THR A 2 -16.24 13.24 12.62
N TYR A 3 -15.86 13.61 13.85
CA TYR A 3 -14.60 14.31 14.12
C TYR A 3 -13.47 13.28 14.33
N PHE A 4 -12.34 13.50 13.66
CA PHE A 4 -11.13 12.69 13.81
C PHE A 4 -9.96 13.55 14.25
N LYS A 5 -9.31 13.18 15.37
CA LYS A 5 -8.08 13.83 15.84
C LYS A 5 -6.87 13.22 15.12
N ARG A 6 -6.07 14.05 14.44
CA ARG A 6 -4.87 13.61 13.71
C ARG A 6 -3.64 13.81 14.57
N TYR A 7 -2.87 12.75 14.77
CA TYR A 7 -1.55 12.82 15.38
C TYR A 7 -0.50 12.59 14.30
N ARG A 8 0.56 13.41 14.30
CA ARG A 8 1.72 13.18 13.44
C ARG A 8 2.64 12.17 14.13
N MET A 9 2.80 11.00 13.54
CA MET A 9 3.76 10.00 14.00
C MET A 9 5.11 10.25 13.34
N GLU A 10 6.19 10.15 14.12
CA GLU A 10 7.56 10.30 13.62
C GLU A 10 8.43 9.15 14.14
N VAL A 11 9.29 8.64 13.28
CA VAL A 11 10.29 7.61 13.63
C VAL A 11 11.64 8.02 13.07
N ARG A 12 12.69 7.85 13.87
CA ARG A 12 14.07 8.09 13.42
C ARG A 12 14.55 6.88 12.63
N LEU A 13 14.96 7.10 11.39
CA LEU A 13 15.50 6.03 10.52
C LEU A 13 17.02 5.88 10.63
N ASP A 14 17.68 6.72 11.43
CA ASP A 14 19.13 6.65 11.65
C ASP A 14 19.51 5.27 12.20
N GLY A 15 20.33 4.52 11.46
CA GLY A 15 20.73 3.16 11.83
C GLY A 15 19.73 2.06 11.48
N TYR A 16 18.58 2.36 10.85
CA TYR A 16 17.67 1.32 10.37
C TYR A 16 18.36 0.45 9.31
N ARG A 17 18.35 -0.86 9.53
CA ARG A 17 18.91 -1.90 8.66
C ARG A 17 17.88 -2.99 8.39
N GLY A 18 16.60 -2.63 8.40
CA GLY A 18 15.53 -3.59 8.17
C GLY A 18 15.57 -4.09 6.73
N PHE A 19 15.88 -5.37 6.57
CA PHE A 19 15.60 -6.11 5.34
C PHE A 19 14.32 -6.89 5.57
N VAL A 20 13.36 -6.75 4.67
CA VAL A 20 12.15 -7.59 4.67
C VAL A 20 12.45 -8.82 3.83
N THR A 21 12.50 -9.98 4.48
CA THR A 21 12.49 -11.28 3.78
C THR A 21 11.06 -11.78 3.68
N ALA A 22 10.65 -12.22 2.50
CA ALA A 22 9.38 -12.90 2.34
C ALA A 22 9.35 -14.20 3.17
N PRO A 23 8.21 -14.55 3.80
CA PRO A 23 8.02 -15.88 4.36
C PRO A 23 8.18 -16.97 3.29
N ALA A 24 8.47 -18.21 3.71
CA ALA A 24 8.61 -19.33 2.78
C ALA A 24 7.35 -19.54 1.93
N GLY A 25 7.53 -19.73 0.61
CA GLY A 25 6.43 -19.87 -0.36
C GLY A 25 5.79 -18.55 -0.79
N PHE A 26 6.38 -17.43 -0.41
CA PHE A 26 5.99 -16.09 -0.84
C PHE A 26 7.19 -15.33 -1.40
N GLN A 27 6.88 -14.33 -2.22
CA GLN A 27 7.82 -13.41 -2.81
C GLN A 27 7.34 -11.96 -2.64
N LEU A 28 8.30 -11.04 -2.58
CA LEU A 28 8.05 -9.60 -2.65
C LEU A 28 8.19 -9.13 -4.09
N LEU A 29 7.08 -8.74 -4.70
CA LEU A 29 7.05 -8.17 -6.03
C LEU A 29 7.17 -6.65 -5.92
N SER A 30 8.24 -6.08 -6.46
CA SER A 30 8.34 -4.63 -6.59
C SER A 30 7.25 -4.08 -7.51
N TRP A 31 6.82 -2.85 -7.25
CA TRP A 31 5.80 -2.19 -8.05
C TRP A 31 6.14 -2.23 -9.54
N SER A 32 5.13 -2.55 -10.35
CA SER A 32 5.12 -2.30 -11.79
C SER A 32 3.72 -1.89 -12.22
N SER A 33 3.59 -1.22 -13.36
CA SER A 33 2.28 -0.83 -13.90
C SER A 33 1.37 -2.03 -14.18
N ARG A 34 1.93 -3.23 -14.33
CA ARG A 34 1.17 -4.49 -14.51
C ARG A 34 0.54 -5.02 -13.23
N LEU A 35 1.01 -4.52 -12.08
CA LEU A 35 0.51 -4.87 -10.76
C LEU A 35 -0.51 -3.85 -10.21
N LEU A 36 -0.87 -2.82 -10.99
CA LEU A 36 -1.76 -1.74 -10.55
C LEU A 36 -3.07 -2.28 -9.98
N ASP A 37 -3.70 -3.21 -10.69
CA ASP A 37 -5.00 -3.76 -10.29
C ASP A 37 -4.87 -4.64 -9.03
N GLN A 38 -3.81 -5.44 -8.93
CA GLN A 38 -3.56 -6.27 -7.74
C GLN A 38 -3.28 -5.40 -6.51
N HIS A 39 -2.50 -4.32 -6.65
CA HIS A 39 -2.28 -3.38 -5.56
C HIS A 39 -3.58 -2.69 -5.13
N ALA A 40 -4.46 -2.34 -6.07
CA ALA A 40 -5.74 -1.73 -5.78
C ALA A 40 -6.67 -2.71 -5.03
N GLU A 41 -6.75 -3.96 -5.50
CA GLU A 41 -7.56 -5.02 -4.90
C GLU A 41 -7.10 -5.33 -3.48
N VAL A 42 -5.81 -5.59 -3.27
CA VAL A 42 -5.27 -5.89 -1.93
C VAL A 42 -5.55 -4.74 -0.96
N LYS A 43 -5.39 -3.48 -1.39
CA LYS A 43 -5.73 -2.31 -0.57
C LYS A 43 -7.22 -2.24 -0.26
N TRP A 44 -8.07 -2.42 -1.26
CA TRP A 44 -9.52 -2.38 -1.06
C TRP A 44 -9.98 -3.47 -0.09
N GLU A 45 -9.55 -4.71 -0.29
CA GLU A 45 -9.87 -5.83 0.61
C GLU A 45 -9.34 -5.59 2.03
N SER A 46 -8.16 -4.97 2.17
CA SER A 46 -7.57 -4.67 3.49
C SER A 46 -8.31 -3.58 4.26
N PHE A 47 -8.97 -2.64 3.58
CA PHE A 47 -9.47 -1.41 4.23
C PHE A 47 -10.97 -1.18 4.10
N ARG A 48 -11.70 -1.82 3.18
CA ARG A 48 -13.11 -1.52 2.89
C ARG A 48 -14.07 -1.67 4.07
N GLN A 49 -13.69 -2.42 5.11
CA GLN A 49 -14.45 -2.63 6.34
C GLN A 49 -13.77 -2.02 7.58
N GLU A 50 -12.66 -1.31 7.38
CA GLU A 50 -11.87 -0.70 8.45
C GLU A 50 -12.21 0.78 8.62
N ILE A 51 -11.85 1.34 9.79
CA ILE A 51 -12.00 2.76 10.08
C ILE A 51 -11.30 3.65 9.04
N ASP A 52 -10.21 3.16 8.46
CA ASP A 52 -9.44 3.83 7.42
C ASP A 52 -10.30 4.18 6.20
N SER A 53 -11.29 3.36 5.83
CA SER A 53 -12.20 3.69 4.72
C SER A 53 -13.13 4.86 5.03
N HIS A 54 -13.44 5.12 6.30
CA HIS A 54 -14.20 6.30 6.70
C HIS A 54 -13.34 7.56 6.76
N VAL A 55 -12.06 7.42 7.11
CA VAL A 55 -11.09 8.53 7.18
C VAL A 55 -10.56 8.89 5.79
N PHE A 56 -10.36 7.88 4.94
CA PHE A 56 -9.87 7.98 3.56
C PHE A 56 -10.86 7.25 2.63
N PRO A 57 -11.90 7.93 2.12
CA PRO A 57 -12.95 7.30 1.31
C PRO A 57 -12.45 6.56 0.06
N CYS A 58 -11.29 6.95 -0.48
CA CYS A 58 -10.67 6.24 -1.60
C CYS A 58 -10.31 4.78 -1.28
N LEU A 59 -10.11 4.42 0.00
CA LEU A 59 -9.83 3.04 0.42
C LEU A 59 -11.10 2.17 0.51
N GLY A 60 -12.29 2.78 0.54
CA GLY A 60 -13.56 2.06 0.60
C GLY A 60 -14.05 1.53 -0.75
N GLN A 61 -13.47 2.00 -1.86
CA GLN A 61 -13.91 1.67 -3.21
C GLN A 61 -12.72 1.19 -4.06
N LEU A 62 -12.91 0.12 -4.83
CA LEU A 62 -11.85 -0.46 -5.65
C LEU A 62 -11.27 0.56 -6.66
N ASP A 63 -12.13 1.33 -7.34
CA ASP A 63 -11.68 2.37 -8.27
C ASP A 63 -10.95 3.52 -7.55
N GLY A 64 -11.33 3.82 -6.30
CA GLY A 64 -10.62 4.74 -5.44
C GLY A 64 -9.20 4.25 -5.13
N CYS A 65 -9.04 2.97 -4.79
CA CYS A 65 -7.73 2.34 -4.58
C CYS A 65 -6.88 2.34 -5.85
N ARG A 66 -7.51 2.10 -7.01
CA ARG A 66 -6.81 2.15 -8.31
C ARG A 66 -6.32 3.56 -8.62
N GLN A 67 -7.15 4.58 -8.42
CA GLN A 67 -6.74 5.97 -8.64
C GLN A 67 -5.65 6.38 -7.66
N LEU A 68 -5.79 6.03 -6.38
CA LEU A 68 -4.77 6.26 -5.36
C LEU A 68 -3.41 5.67 -5.78
N MET A 69 -3.39 4.45 -6.30
CA MET A 69 -2.14 3.83 -6.75
C MET A 69 -1.51 4.53 -7.96
N ARG A 70 -2.33 5.03 -8.90
CA ARG A 70 -1.83 5.86 -10.01
C ARG A 70 -1.23 7.16 -9.50
N ASP A 71 -1.89 7.82 -8.56
CA ASP A 71 -1.44 9.09 -7.99
C ASP A 71 -0.12 8.91 -7.22
N ILE A 72 0.00 7.84 -6.42
CA ILE A 72 1.23 7.48 -5.73
C ILE A 72 2.37 7.23 -6.72
N ALA A 73 2.13 6.37 -7.72
CA ALA A 73 3.14 5.99 -8.70
C ALA A 73 3.51 7.13 -9.67
N GLY A 74 2.64 8.13 -9.82
CA GLY A 74 2.86 9.31 -10.65
C GLY A 74 3.72 10.39 -9.99
N ARG A 75 4.05 10.26 -8.70
CA ARG A 75 4.93 11.23 -8.03
C ARG A 75 6.35 11.14 -8.53
N GLN A 76 7.02 12.28 -8.67
CA GLN A 76 8.41 12.35 -9.15
C GLN A 76 9.40 11.62 -8.23
N ASP A 77 9.11 11.60 -6.92
CA ASP A 77 9.91 10.95 -5.87
C ASP A 77 9.48 9.50 -5.60
N PHE A 78 8.63 8.91 -6.46
CA PHE A 78 8.19 7.54 -6.29
C PHE A 78 9.34 6.55 -6.55
N VAL A 79 9.52 5.61 -5.62
CA VAL A 79 10.53 4.55 -5.72
C VAL A 79 9.80 3.21 -5.90
N PRO A 80 9.74 2.64 -7.12
CA PRO A 80 9.03 1.38 -7.38
C PRO A 80 9.54 0.23 -6.51
N ALA A 81 10.86 0.17 -6.32
CA ALA A 81 11.51 -0.84 -5.49
C ALA A 81 11.29 -0.65 -3.99
N ALA A 82 10.57 0.40 -3.55
CA ALA A 82 10.17 0.63 -2.17
C ALA A 82 8.66 0.38 -1.92
N THR A 83 7.92 -0.01 -2.97
CA THR A 83 6.51 -0.35 -2.91
C THR A 83 6.35 -1.78 -3.42
N TRP A 84 5.87 -2.68 -2.58
CA TRP A 84 5.81 -4.11 -2.91
C TRP A 84 4.43 -4.72 -2.69
N LEU A 85 4.16 -5.81 -3.40
CA LEU A 85 3.13 -6.78 -3.08
C LEU A 85 3.77 -8.05 -2.54
N VAL A 86 3.16 -8.65 -1.54
CA VAL A 86 3.44 -10.04 -1.17
C VAL A 86 2.58 -10.92 -2.08
N SER A 87 3.21 -11.82 -2.82
CA SER A 87 2.52 -12.82 -3.64
C SER A 87 2.96 -14.21 -3.24
N ARG A 88 2.06 -15.19 -3.33
CA ARG A 88 2.42 -16.60 -3.17
C ARG A 88 3.20 -17.05 -4.41
N ASP A 89 4.22 -17.87 -4.21
CA ASP A 89 4.95 -18.45 -5.34
C ASP A 89 3.98 -19.29 -6.19
N SER A 90 3.96 -19.02 -7.50
CA SER A 90 3.29 -19.89 -8.45
C SER A 90 4.20 -21.10 -8.61
N GLN A 91 3.79 -22.25 -8.08
CA GLN A 91 4.44 -23.53 -8.40
C GLN A 91 4.38 -23.80 -9.91
#